data_AF-A0A1F9ZVS4-F1
#
_entry.id   AF-A0A1F9ZVS4-F1
#
_cell.length_a   1.000
_cell.length_b   1.000
_cell.length_c   1.000
_cell.angle_alpha   90.00
_cell.angle_beta   90.00
_cell.angle_gamma   90.00
#
_symmetry.space_group_name_H-M   'P 1'
#
loop_
_entity.id
_entity.type
_entity.pdbx_description
1 polymer ?
#
loop_
_entity_poly.entity_id
_entity_poly.type
_entity_poly.pdbx_seq_one_letter_code
_entity_poly.pdbx_strand_id
1 'polypeptide(L)'
;MDLIVLVYVLLMIAFAKGFGEVVTRIHQPPIVGELLAGIVLGPFILGFVFKDLDNMYSDAFIKDLGDLGMLFLMLYVGLEFSPKLIRASSILGGLIAVSGLLLPLVLGLVVGVLFELEGLTLAFVAVAISVTALPVTIRILKDMEVLKSRTSATIISAALITDVLLLFTLGVILGSAEGTRTTERVLYLSMSFTFFFALAILFGRIVVPKIYSLLKWMRTGEAAFAVAVVIAILFAVLAEWSGLPGVIGAFIAGMLLREAGTGLRVWARVEDILSGVTIGFLAPIFFVFIGFSVDFSTIADHLPLFGAVTVVAILGKLVGSYLPARMSGLSNNESMAIGSMMIGKGAIELVFARLAVESGLIAQDQLYLFSILVLMAFISTILAPVMFRVFYNRGVISGEIPQVTGEASEIAEHVDSSQYA
;
A
#
# COMPACT_ATOMS: atom_id res chain seq x y z
N MET A 1 19.14 -23.18 -9.89
CA MET A 1 18.91 -22.05 -8.98
C MET A 1 20.19 -21.87 -8.20
N ASP A 2 20.80 -20.70 -8.28
CA ASP A 2 22.09 -20.48 -7.64
C ASP A 2 21.96 -20.62 -6.11
N LEU A 3 22.94 -21.29 -5.50
CA LEU A 3 22.97 -21.53 -4.05
C LEU A 3 22.77 -20.23 -3.25
N ILE A 4 23.35 -19.16 -3.78
CA ILE A 4 23.29 -17.80 -3.24
C ILE A 4 21.84 -17.29 -3.12
N VAL A 5 21.00 -17.51 -4.16
CA VAL A 5 19.58 -17.11 -4.13
C VAL A 5 18.81 -17.89 -3.07
N LEU A 6 19.11 -19.19 -2.90
CA LEU A 6 18.51 -20.02 -1.85
C LEU A 6 18.84 -19.51 -0.45
N VAL A 7 20.11 -19.18 -0.21
CA VAL A 7 20.55 -18.62 1.07
C VAL A 7 19.86 -17.27 1.32
N TYR A 8 19.72 -16.44 0.30
CA TYR A 8 19.09 -15.14 0.43
C TYR A 8 17.62 -15.25 0.82
N VAL A 9 16.84 -16.05 0.11
CA VAL A 9 15.42 -16.30 0.42
C VAL A 9 15.26 -16.94 1.79
N LEU A 10 16.13 -17.89 2.16
CA LEU A 10 16.18 -18.48 3.50
C LEU A 10 16.33 -17.40 4.58
N LEU A 11 17.32 -16.53 4.45
CA LEU A 11 17.60 -15.48 5.42
C LEU A 11 16.44 -14.48 5.50
N MET A 12 15.89 -14.04 4.35
CA MET A 12 14.75 -13.13 4.32
C MET A 12 13.56 -13.68 5.10
N ILE A 13 13.16 -14.94 4.85
CA ILE A 13 12.01 -15.54 5.51
C ILE A 13 12.29 -15.79 7.00
N ALA A 14 13.46 -16.33 7.33
CA ALA A 14 13.81 -16.64 8.71
C ALA A 14 13.81 -15.38 9.59
N PHE A 15 14.41 -14.30 9.11
CA PHE A 15 14.42 -13.03 9.84
C PHE A 15 13.04 -12.37 9.84
N ALA A 16 12.31 -12.35 8.72
CA ALA A 16 10.96 -11.79 8.67
C ALA A 16 10.04 -12.44 9.71
N LYS A 17 10.02 -13.79 9.77
CA LYS A 17 9.18 -14.53 10.72
C LYS A 17 9.70 -14.45 12.14
N GLY A 18 11.02 -14.47 12.34
CA GLY A 18 11.62 -14.31 13.66
C GLY A 18 11.30 -12.95 14.29
N PHE A 19 11.57 -11.86 13.56
CA PHE A 19 11.27 -10.51 14.04
C PHE A 19 9.76 -10.25 14.11
N GLY A 20 8.98 -10.73 13.12
CA GLY A 20 7.53 -10.64 13.15
C GLY A 20 6.91 -11.28 14.39
N GLU A 21 7.39 -12.45 14.80
CA GLU A 21 6.97 -13.13 16.04
C GLU A 21 7.36 -12.32 17.29
N VAL A 22 8.60 -11.82 17.37
CA VAL A 22 9.05 -10.98 18.49
C VAL A 22 8.18 -9.74 18.65
N VAL A 23 7.89 -9.06 17.53
CA VAL A 23 7.06 -7.85 17.50
C VAL A 23 5.59 -8.18 17.84
N THR A 24 5.10 -9.34 17.43
CA THR A 24 3.75 -9.82 17.80
C THR A 24 3.64 -10.03 19.31
N ARG A 25 4.68 -10.58 19.96
CA ARG A 25 4.70 -10.78 21.42
C ARG A 25 4.67 -9.49 22.24
N ILE A 26 5.17 -8.38 21.68
CA ILE A 26 5.04 -7.05 22.29
C ILE A 26 3.76 -6.33 21.87
N HIS A 27 2.79 -7.05 21.30
CA HIS A 27 1.50 -6.53 20.84
C HIS A 27 1.66 -5.46 19.76
N GLN A 28 2.50 -5.70 18.75
CA GLN A 28 2.61 -4.87 17.55
C GLN A 28 2.36 -5.73 16.30
N PRO A 29 1.88 -5.16 15.18
CA PRO A 29 1.64 -5.93 13.96
C PRO A 29 2.93 -6.56 13.41
N PRO A 30 2.90 -7.84 12.94
CA PRO A 30 4.06 -8.56 12.44
C PRO A 30 4.86 -7.81 11.37
N ILE A 31 4.17 -7.07 10.49
CA ILE A 31 4.78 -6.24 9.43
C ILE A 31 5.88 -5.29 9.96
N VAL A 32 5.74 -4.75 11.17
CA VAL A 32 6.78 -3.90 11.77
C VAL A 32 8.07 -4.70 11.99
N GLY A 33 7.95 -5.96 12.43
CA GLY A 33 9.08 -6.88 12.54
C GLY A 33 9.65 -7.29 11.19
N GLU A 34 8.81 -7.54 10.19
CA GLU A 34 9.23 -7.89 8.82
C GLU A 34 10.03 -6.73 8.17
N LEU A 35 9.63 -5.48 8.39
CA LEU A 35 10.36 -4.29 7.96
C LEU A 35 11.71 -4.13 8.68
N LEU A 36 11.72 -4.28 10.01
CA LEU A 36 12.94 -4.23 10.82
C LEU A 36 13.94 -5.34 10.45
N ALA A 37 13.43 -6.53 10.13
CA ALA A 37 14.23 -7.64 9.64
C ALA A 37 14.99 -7.25 8.37
N GLY A 38 14.37 -6.52 7.44
CA GLY A 38 15.06 -6.02 6.25
C GLY A 38 16.16 -5.02 6.58
N ILE A 39 15.94 -4.08 7.49
CA ILE A 39 16.99 -3.15 7.93
C ILE A 39 18.18 -3.91 8.51
N VAL A 40 17.92 -4.82 9.45
CA VAL A 40 18.97 -5.61 10.11
C VAL A 40 19.70 -6.50 9.11
N LEU A 41 18.98 -7.14 8.21
CA LEU A 41 19.54 -8.11 7.29
C LEU A 41 20.29 -7.44 6.13
N GLY A 42 19.83 -6.30 5.63
CA GLY A 42 20.45 -5.58 4.51
C GLY A 42 21.83 -4.99 4.85
N PRO A 43 21.94 -3.71 5.25
CA PRO A 43 23.24 -3.09 5.50
C PRO A 43 24.05 -3.75 6.61
N PHE A 44 23.41 -4.23 7.69
CA PHE A 44 24.13 -4.64 8.90
C PHE A 44 24.64 -6.09 8.89
N ILE A 45 23.87 -7.05 8.37
CA ILE A 45 24.30 -8.46 8.32
C ILE A 45 24.93 -8.79 6.97
N LEU A 46 24.24 -8.54 5.86
CA LEU A 46 24.79 -8.87 4.55
C LEU A 46 25.96 -7.95 4.18
N GLY A 47 25.82 -6.63 4.37
CA GLY A 47 26.90 -5.68 4.07
C GLY A 47 28.15 -5.81 4.95
N PHE A 48 28.03 -6.36 6.17
CA PHE A 48 29.15 -6.45 7.12
C PHE A 48 29.71 -7.86 7.31
N VAL A 49 28.85 -8.89 7.36
CA VAL A 49 29.22 -10.27 7.70
C VAL A 49 29.42 -11.14 6.46
N PHE A 50 28.62 -10.94 5.41
CA PHE A 50 28.68 -11.72 4.17
C PHE A 50 28.92 -10.83 2.96
N LYS A 51 30.14 -10.30 2.82
CA LYS A 51 30.51 -9.38 1.72
C LYS A 51 30.26 -9.95 0.31
N ASP A 52 30.28 -11.28 0.14
CA ASP A 52 29.95 -11.93 -1.15
C ASP A 52 28.45 -11.90 -1.48
N LEU A 53 27.59 -11.56 -0.50
CA LEU A 53 26.15 -11.33 -0.67
C LEU A 53 25.79 -9.83 -0.71
N ASP A 54 26.80 -8.96 -0.62
CA ASP A 54 26.63 -7.52 -0.70
C ASP A 54 26.09 -7.13 -2.08
N ASN A 55 25.11 -6.22 -2.13
CA ASN A 55 24.36 -5.79 -3.33
C ASN A 55 23.33 -6.78 -3.92
N MET A 56 23.09 -7.96 -3.36
CA MET A 56 22.06 -8.88 -3.89
C MET A 56 20.62 -8.36 -3.83
N TYR A 57 20.30 -7.41 -2.95
CA TYR A 57 19.02 -6.71 -2.97
C TYR A 57 18.81 -5.90 -4.26
N SER A 58 19.87 -5.65 -5.02
CA SER A 58 19.84 -5.01 -6.33
C SER A 58 19.59 -6.01 -7.47
N ASP A 59 19.64 -7.31 -7.18
CA ASP A 59 19.35 -8.36 -8.16
C ASP A 59 17.88 -8.25 -8.60
N ALA A 60 17.67 -8.23 -9.91
CA ALA A 60 16.35 -8.20 -10.53
C ALA A 60 15.45 -9.31 -9.97
N PHE A 61 16.00 -10.50 -9.70
CA PHE A 61 15.22 -11.62 -9.17
C PHE A 61 14.60 -11.31 -7.79
N ILE A 62 15.36 -10.69 -6.88
CA ILE A 62 14.86 -10.38 -5.53
C ILE A 62 13.78 -9.30 -5.59
N LYS A 63 14.00 -8.28 -6.44
CA LYS A 63 12.99 -7.24 -6.69
C LYS A 63 11.72 -7.86 -7.26
N ASP A 64 11.82 -8.67 -8.31
CA ASP A 64 10.68 -9.31 -8.97
C ASP A 64 9.92 -10.25 -8.01
N LEU A 65 10.64 -10.93 -7.11
CA LEU A 65 10.03 -11.77 -6.08
C LEU A 65 9.27 -10.92 -5.04
N GLY A 66 9.81 -9.77 -4.65
CA GLY A 66 9.12 -8.80 -3.81
C GLY A 66 7.86 -8.22 -4.47
N ASP A 67 7.96 -7.82 -5.73
CA ASP A 67 6.83 -7.30 -6.53
C ASP A 67 5.74 -8.36 -6.70
N LEU A 68 6.13 -9.62 -6.91
CA LEU A 68 5.20 -10.75 -6.92
C LEU A 68 4.49 -10.91 -5.57
N GLY A 69 5.21 -10.78 -4.46
CA GLY A 69 4.59 -10.83 -3.14
C GLY A 69 3.61 -9.69 -2.86
N MET A 70 3.91 -8.50 -3.37
CA MET A 70 2.99 -7.36 -3.34
C MET A 70 1.73 -7.59 -4.18
N LEU A 71 1.88 -8.18 -5.37
CA LEU A 71 0.76 -8.55 -6.25
C LEU A 71 -0.17 -9.56 -5.57
N PHE A 72 0.39 -10.62 -4.99
CA PHE A 72 -0.35 -11.64 -4.25
C PHE A 72 -1.01 -11.07 -2.98
N LEU A 73 -0.36 -10.14 -2.29
CA LEU A 73 -0.93 -9.40 -1.17
C LEU A 73 -2.16 -8.59 -1.59
N MET A 74 -2.05 -7.84 -2.68
CA MET A 74 -3.17 -7.06 -3.20
C MET A 74 -4.33 -7.93 -3.68
N LEU A 75 -4.04 -9.04 -4.35
CA LEU A 75 -5.08 -10.02 -4.71
C LEU A 75 -5.80 -10.53 -3.48
N TYR A 76 -5.05 -11.02 -2.49
CA TYR A 76 -5.60 -11.53 -1.24
C TYR A 76 -6.49 -10.50 -0.56
N VAL A 77 -6.03 -9.25 -0.49
CA VAL A 77 -6.80 -8.20 0.17
C VAL A 77 -8.04 -7.84 -0.63
N GLY A 78 -7.94 -7.78 -1.96
CA GLY A 78 -9.11 -7.57 -2.80
C GLY A 78 -10.21 -8.59 -2.49
N LEU A 79 -9.85 -9.86 -2.22
CA LEU A 79 -10.82 -10.89 -1.79
C LEU A 79 -11.51 -10.57 -0.46
N GLU A 80 -10.89 -9.75 0.39
CA GLU A 80 -11.42 -9.35 1.71
C GLU A 80 -12.28 -8.08 1.65
N PHE A 81 -12.45 -7.43 0.49
CA PHE A 81 -13.24 -6.20 0.32
C PHE A 81 -14.44 -6.35 -0.61
N SER A 82 -15.58 -5.81 -0.17
CA SER A 82 -16.77 -5.72 -1.02
C SER A 82 -16.77 -4.34 -1.72
N PRO A 83 -16.98 -4.29 -3.04
CA PRO A 83 -17.09 -3.03 -3.78
C PRO A 83 -18.13 -2.06 -3.17
N LYS A 84 -19.21 -2.59 -2.60
CA LYS A 84 -20.27 -1.82 -1.93
C LYS A 84 -19.72 -1.02 -0.74
N LEU A 85 -18.87 -1.62 0.10
CA LEU A 85 -18.33 -0.98 1.30
C LEU A 85 -17.38 0.18 0.96
N ILE A 86 -16.53 0.00 -0.05
CA ILE A 86 -15.64 1.06 -0.55
C ILE A 86 -16.45 2.19 -1.17
N ARG A 87 -17.47 1.86 -1.98
CA ARG A 87 -18.34 2.87 -2.59
C ARG A 87 -19.09 3.70 -1.54
N ALA A 88 -19.53 3.10 -0.45
CA ALA A 88 -20.21 3.82 0.63
C ALA A 88 -19.29 4.84 1.34
N SER A 89 -17.97 4.62 1.28
CA SER A 89 -16.97 5.45 1.96
C SER A 89 -16.24 6.41 0.99
N SER A 90 -16.61 6.44 -0.30
CA SER A 90 -15.84 7.10 -1.34
C SER A 90 -15.85 8.62 -1.28
N ILE A 91 -16.95 9.24 -0.86
CA ILE A 91 -17.06 10.70 -0.73
C ILE A 91 -16.11 11.19 0.36
N LEU A 92 -16.21 10.60 1.56
CA LEU A 92 -15.34 10.94 2.68
C LEU A 92 -13.88 10.57 2.37
N GLY A 93 -13.66 9.39 1.80
CA GLY A 93 -12.34 8.96 1.34
C GLY A 93 -11.72 9.95 0.34
N GLY A 94 -12.52 10.50 -0.59
CA GLY A 94 -12.08 11.50 -1.55
C GLY A 94 -11.69 12.83 -0.89
N LEU A 95 -12.46 13.31 0.10
CA LEU A 95 -12.11 14.50 0.88
C LEU A 95 -10.80 14.30 1.65
N ILE A 96 -10.63 13.14 2.29
CA ILE A 96 -9.41 12.75 2.99
C ILE A 96 -8.23 12.65 2.02
N ALA A 97 -8.43 12.09 0.84
CA ALA A 97 -7.39 11.95 -0.18
C ALA A 97 -6.91 13.30 -0.70
N VAL A 98 -7.84 14.20 -1.05
CA VAL A 98 -7.50 15.53 -1.57
C VAL A 98 -6.79 16.36 -0.50
N SER A 99 -7.35 16.45 0.71
CA SER A 99 -6.74 17.24 1.79
C SER A 99 -5.43 16.61 2.28
N GLY A 100 -5.40 15.29 2.43
CA GLY A 100 -4.22 14.51 2.80
C GLY A 100 -3.15 14.43 1.71
N LEU A 101 -3.42 14.91 0.49
CA LEU A 101 -2.41 15.10 -0.56
C LEU A 101 -1.94 16.56 -0.61
N LEU A 102 -2.89 17.51 -0.68
CA LEU A 102 -2.57 18.93 -0.88
C LEU A 102 -1.85 19.55 0.32
N LEU A 103 -2.29 19.26 1.55
CA LEU A 103 -1.67 19.84 2.75
C LEU A 103 -0.19 19.43 2.89
N PRO A 104 0.17 18.13 2.94
CA PRO A 104 1.58 17.74 3.00
C PRO A 104 2.37 18.18 1.75
N LEU A 105 1.74 18.33 0.59
CA LEU A 105 2.42 18.77 -0.63
C LEU A 105 2.84 20.23 -0.51
N VAL A 106 1.92 21.10 -0.07
CA VAL A 106 2.22 22.53 0.16
C VAL A 106 3.28 22.68 1.24
N LEU A 107 3.15 21.95 2.36
CA LEU A 107 4.16 21.99 3.43
C LEU A 107 5.51 21.45 2.95
N GLY A 108 5.51 20.42 2.11
CA GLY A 108 6.72 19.87 1.49
C GLY A 108 7.41 20.85 0.55
N LEU A 109 6.65 21.63 -0.23
CA LEU A 109 7.19 22.73 -1.03
C LEU A 109 7.82 23.81 -0.14
N VAL A 110 7.18 24.17 0.97
CA VAL A 110 7.73 25.13 1.94
C VAL A 110 9.05 24.61 2.52
N VAL A 111 9.09 23.34 2.95
CA VAL A 111 10.34 22.72 3.43
C VAL A 111 11.40 22.76 2.34
N GLY A 112 11.10 22.32 1.12
CA GLY A 112 12.11 22.31 0.06
C GLY A 112 12.67 23.70 -0.25
N VAL A 113 11.83 24.75 -0.29
CA VAL A 113 12.31 26.13 -0.47
C VAL A 113 13.19 26.59 0.69
N LEU A 114 12.84 26.26 1.94
CA LEU A 114 13.65 26.61 3.12
C LEU A 114 15.03 25.95 3.12
N PHE A 115 15.17 24.82 2.43
CA PHE A 115 16.42 24.07 2.29
C PHE A 115 17.05 24.25 0.90
N GLU A 116 16.66 25.30 0.16
CA GLU A 116 17.25 25.68 -1.14
C GLU A 116 17.14 24.57 -2.20
N LEU A 117 16.11 23.72 -2.10
CA LEU A 117 15.77 22.79 -3.18
C LEU A 117 15.07 23.57 -4.30
N GLU A 118 15.51 23.34 -5.54
CA GLU A 118 15.00 24.05 -6.70
C GLU A 118 14.41 23.09 -7.75
N GLY A 119 13.63 23.67 -8.67
CA GLY A 119 13.14 23.00 -9.86
C GLY A 119 12.37 21.70 -9.58
N LEU A 120 12.77 20.63 -10.27
CA LEU A 120 12.10 19.34 -10.22
C LEU A 120 12.38 18.58 -8.92
N THR A 121 13.55 18.78 -8.31
CA THR A 121 13.90 18.21 -6.99
C THR A 121 12.93 18.69 -5.91
N LEU A 122 12.64 19.99 -5.88
CA LEU A 122 11.66 20.59 -4.97
C LEU A 122 10.27 19.95 -5.12
N ALA A 123 9.79 19.87 -6.37
CA ALA A 123 8.48 19.28 -6.67
C ALA A 123 8.44 17.80 -6.28
N PHE A 124 9.53 17.06 -6.53
CA PHE A 124 9.64 15.65 -6.20
C PHE A 124 9.58 15.41 -4.69
N VAL A 125 10.38 16.13 -3.89
CA VAL A 125 10.38 16.01 -2.42
C VAL A 125 8.99 16.32 -1.85
N ALA A 126 8.32 17.37 -2.36
CA ALA A 126 6.97 17.70 -1.94
C ALA A 126 5.95 16.58 -2.25
N VAL A 127 6.05 15.95 -3.42
CA VAL A 127 5.20 14.79 -3.77
C VAL A 127 5.53 13.58 -2.89
N ALA A 128 6.82 13.29 -2.66
CA ALA A 128 7.26 12.16 -1.85
C ALA A 128 6.73 12.26 -0.40
N ILE A 129 6.76 13.47 0.19
CA ILE A 129 6.14 13.78 1.49
C ILE A 129 4.64 13.44 1.47
N SER A 130 3.94 13.72 0.37
CA SER A 130 2.52 13.42 0.17
C SER A 130 2.18 11.98 -0.20
N VAL A 131 3.15 11.06 -0.34
CA VAL A 131 2.85 9.66 -0.64
C VAL A 131 2.19 8.97 0.56
N THR A 132 1.20 8.11 0.30
CA THR A 132 0.66 7.13 1.25
C THR A 132 0.82 5.73 0.63
N ALA A 133 0.94 4.68 1.45
CA ALA A 133 1.05 3.31 0.96
C ALA A 133 -0.16 2.44 1.29
N LEU A 134 -1.05 2.29 0.31
CA LEU A 134 -2.22 1.41 0.40
C LEU A 134 -1.88 -0.04 0.85
N PRO A 135 -0.86 -0.74 0.29
CA PRO A 135 -0.52 -2.12 0.67
C PRO A 135 -0.12 -2.32 2.12
N VAL A 136 0.70 -1.42 2.64
CA VAL A 136 1.20 -1.45 4.00
C VAL A 136 0.04 -1.20 4.97
N THR A 137 -0.76 -0.16 4.69
CA THR A 137 -1.96 0.19 5.46
C THR A 137 -2.93 -0.98 5.57
N ILE A 138 -3.24 -1.61 4.45
CA ILE A 138 -4.08 -2.80 4.39
C ILE A 138 -3.52 -3.94 5.23
N ARG A 139 -2.22 -4.25 5.10
CA ARG A 139 -1.60 -5.36 5.83
C ARG A 139 -1.68 -5.11 7.34
N ILE A 140 -1.43 -3.88 7.78
CA ILE A 140 -1.57 -3.47 9.17
C ILE A 140 -3.02 -3.69 9.66
N LEU A 141 -4.01 -3.16 8.93
CA LEU A 141 -5.43 -3.29 9.32
C LEU A 141 -5.89 -4.75 9.35
N LYS A 142 -5.33 -5.59 8.47
CA LYS A 142 -5.55 -7.04 8.47
C LYS A 142 -4.93 -7.71 9.70
N ASP A 143 -3.65 -7.45 9.96
CA ASP A 143 -2.92 -8.01 11.09
C ASP A 143 -3.52 -7.56 12.44
N MET A 144 -4.29 -6.48 12.44
CA MET A 144 -5.08 -5.98 13.58
C MET A 144 -6.53 -6.46 13.59
N GLU A 145 -6.95 -7.29 12.63
CA GLU A 145 -8.30 -7.87 12.52
C GLU A 145 -9.45 -6.85 12.38
N VAL A 146 -9.15 -5.61 11.99
CA VAL A 146 -10.14 -4.52 11.85
C VAL A 146 -10.46 -4.18 10.40
N LEU A 147 -9.86 -4.90 9.44
CA LEU A 147 -9.93 -4.65 8.00
C LEU A 147 -11.37 -4.45 7.47
N LYS A 148 -12.34 -5.17 8.04
CA LYS A 148 -13.76 -5.15 7.61
C LYS A 148 -14.59 -4.01 8.22
N SER A 149 -13.99 -3.14 9.03
CA SER A 149 -14.67 -1.99 9.65
C SER A 149 -14.97 -0.85 8.66
N ARG A 150 -15.96 -0.01 8.99
CA ARG A 150 -16.26 1.22 8.22
C ARG A 150 -15.09 2.21 8.23
N THR A 151 -14.39 2.32 9.35
CA THR A 151 -13.18 3.14 9.48
C THR A 151 -12.09 2.65 8.52
N SER A 152 -11.87 1.33 8.45
CA SER A 152 -10.90 0.74 7.49
C SER A 152 -11.30 0.92 6.04
N ALA A 153 -12.60 0.78 5.71
CA ALA A 153 -13.10 1.08 4.37
C ALA A 153 -12.86 2.53 3.95
N THR A 154 -13.02 3.47 4.88
CA THR A 154 -12.72 4.90 4.65
C THR A 154 -11.24 5.12 4.41
N ILE A 155 -10.36 4.54 5.23
CA ILE A 155 -8.91 4.61 5.07
C ILE A 155 -8.48 4.05 3.70
N ILE A 156 -9.01 2.88 3.32
CA ILE A 156 -8.65 2.22 2.07
C ILE A 156 -9.18 2.98 0.86
N SER A 157 -10.41 3.50 0.94
CA SER A 157 -10.93 4.37 -0.11
C SER A 157 -10.09 5.64 -0.25
N ALA A 158 -9.67 6.26 0.85
CA ALA A 158 -8.81 7.44 0.81
C ALA A 158 -7.44 7.12 0.21
N ALA A 159 -6.80 6.04 0.65
CA ALA A 159 -5.51 5.61 0.13
C ALA A 159 -5.56 5.28 -1.37
N LEU A 160 -6.58 4.55 -1.84
CA LEU A 160 -6.76 4.25 -3.26
C LEU A 160 -6.92 5.51 -4.13
N ILE A 161 -7.75 6.46 -3.69
CA ILE A 161 -7.94 7.73 -4.40
C ILE A 161 -6.64 8.55 -4.37
N THR A 162 -5.94 8.56 -3.23
CA THR A 162 -4.64 9.24 -3.08
C THR A 162 -3.62 8.70 -4.06
N ASP A 163 -3.51 7.38 -4.23
CA ASP A 163 -2.57 6.75 -5.18
C ASP A 163 -2.84 7.23 -6.62
N VAL A 164 -4.10 7.27 -7.04
CA VAL A 164 -4.49 7.78 -8.37
C VAL A 164 -4.11 9.26 -8.53
N LEU A 165 -4.40 10.10 -7.53
CA LEU A 165 -4.06 11.53 -7.55
C LEU A 165 -2.54 11.78 -7.56
N LEU A 166 -1.76 10.95 -6.85
CA LEU A 166 -0.30 11.02 -6.85
C LEU A 166 0.28 10.69 -8.22
N LEU A 167 -0.24 9.69 -8.91
CA LEU A 167 0.20 9.34 -10.27
C LEU A 167 -0.08 10.47 -11.26
N PHE A 168 -1.23 11.16 -11.15
CA PHE A 168 -1.47 12.37 -11.92
C PHE A 168 -0.46 13.46 -11.61
N THR A 169 -0.21 13.71 -10.33
CA THR A 169 0.73 14.74 -9.88
C THR A 169 2.14 14.44 -10.40
N LEU A 170 2.59 13.19 -10.35
CA LEU A 170 3.88 12.78 -10.88
C LEU A 170 3.92 12.87 -12.41
N GLY A 171 2.86 12.47 -13.10
CA GLY A 171 2.74 12.60 -14.55
C GLY A 171 2.84 14.05 -15.02
N VAL A 172 2.33 15.01 -14.24
CA VAL A 172 2.49 16.45 -14.48
C VAL A 172 3.96 16.88 -14.35
N ILE A 173 4.63 16.43 -13.28
CA ILE A 173 6.04 16.78 -13.00
C ILE A 173 6.94 16.23 -14.11
N LEU A 174 6.81 14.94 -14.43
CA LEU A 174 7.60 14.27 -15.46
C LEU A 174 7.32 14.84 -16.86
N GLY A 175 6.05 15.07 -17.20
CA GLY A 175 5.69 15.65 -18.50
C GLY A 175 6.30 17.04 -18.71
N SER A 176 6.44 17.81 -17.63
CA SER A 176 7.09 19.13 -17.66
C SER A 176 8.61 19.03 -17.82
N ALA A 177 9.24 17.97 -17.29
CA ALA A 177 10.67 17.70 -17.46
C ALA A 177 11.03 17.31 -18.90
N GLU A 178 10.17 16.53 -19.56
CA GLU A 178 10.39 16.02 -20.92
C GLU A 178 10.05 17.03 -22.02
N GLY A 179 9.58 18.24 -21.68
CA GLY A 179 9.15 19.25 -22.64
C GLY A 179 7.86 18.90 -23.39
N THR A 180 7.17 17.82 -22.99
CA THR A 180 5.83 17.50 -23.48
C THR A 180 4.84 18.54 -22.97
N ARG A 181 3.77 18.82 -23.73
CA ARG A 181 2.69 19.68 -23.23
C ARG A 181 2.03 18.97 -22.06
N THR A 182 2.22 19.49 -20.85
CA THR A 182 1.67 18.96 -19.58
C THR A 182 0.18 18.61 -19.71
N THR A 183 -0.60 19.44 -20.42
CA THR A 183 -2.02 19.21 -20.70
C THR A 183 -2.28 17.91 -21.47
N GLU A 184 -1.47 17.58 -22.47
CA GLU A 184 -1.62 16.37 -23.27
C GLU A 184 -1.32 15.12 -22.44
N ARG A 185 -0.28 15.17 -21.60
CA ARG A 185 0.07 14.05 -20.71
C ARG A 185 -1.00 13.81 -19.64
N VAL A 186 -1.52 14.86 -19.02
CA VAL A 186 -2.61 14.76 -18.04
C VAL A 186 -3.88 14.22 -18.69
N LEU A 187 -4.22 14.69 -19.90
CA LEU A 187 -5.37 14.21 -20.63
C LEU A 187 -5.23 12.72 -20.98
N TYR A 188 -4.06 12.32 -21.47
CA TYR A 188 -3.74 10.93 -21.77
C TYR A 188 -3.88 10.03 -20.54
N LEU A 189 -3.25 10.37 -19.41
CA LEU A 189 -3.38 9.60 -18.16
C LEU A 189 -4.83 9.54 -17.69
N SER A 190 -5.58 10.64 -17.82
CA SER A 190 -6.98 10.70 -17.41
C SER A 190 -7.85 9.76 -18.24
N MET A 191 -7.63 9.74 -19.55
CA MET A 191 -8.30 8.82 -20.47
C MET A 191 -7.91 7.37 -20.19
N SER A 192 -6.63 7.06 -20.00
CA SER A 192 -6.14 5.71 -19.71
C SER A 192 -6.68 5.16 -18.40
N PHE A 193 -6.68 5.95 -17.32
CA PHE A 193 -7.24 5.51 -16.03
C PHE A 193 -8.75 5.33 -16.12
N THR A 194 -9.46 6.26 -16.76
CA THR A 194 -10.91 6.14 -16.98
C THR A 194 -11.24 4.88 -17.78
N PHE A 195 -10.47 4.62 -18.84
CA PHE A 195 -10.62 3.42 -19.65
C PHE A 195 -10.39 2.14 -18.83
N PHE A 196 -9.33 2.10 -18.02
CA PHE A 196 -9.05 0.98 -17.13
C PHE A 196 -10.20 0.71 -16.14
N PHE A 197 -10.66 1.73 -15.40
CA PHE A 197 -11.76 1.56 -14.45
C PHE A 197 -13.09 1.21 -15.14
N ALA A 198 -13.37 1.79 -16.31
CA ALA A 198 -14.53 1.43 -17.11
C ALA A 198 -14.47 -0.04 -17.57
N LEU A 199 -13.31 -0.49 -18.04
CA LEU A 199 -13.08 -1.88 -18.42
C LEU A 199 -13.23 -2.80 -17.21
N ALA A 200 -12.69 -2.43 -16.05
CA ALA A 200 -12.84 -3.20 -14.81
C ALA A 200 -14.31 -3.35 -14.39
N ILE A 201 -15.10 -2.27 -14.47
CA ILE A 201 -16.53 -2.30 -14.16
C ILE A 201 -17.30 -3.16 -15.18
N LEU A 202 -17.00 -3.00 -16.48
CA LEU A 202 -17.64 -3.78 -17.55
C LEU A 202 -17.31 -5.28 -17.41
N PHE A 203 -16.04 -5.58 -17.15
CA PHE A 203 -15.56 -6.93 -16.87
C PHE A 203 -16.26 -7.49 -15.64
N GLY A 204 -16.35 -6.70 -14.56
CA GLY A 204 -17.12 -7.05 -13.37
C GLY A 204 -18.56 -7.45 -13.71
N ARG A 205 -19.27 -6.64 -14.50
CA ARG A 205 -20.67 -6.91 -14.85
C ARG A 205 -20.87 -8.13 -15.76
N ILE A 206 -19.99 -8.35 -16.73
CA ILE A 206 -20.16 -9.38 -17.77
C ILE A 206 -19.49 -10.71 -17.39
N VAL A 207 -18.32 -10.64 -16.77
CA VAL A 207 -17.42 -11.79 -16.58
C VAL A 207 -17.59 -12.40 -15.19
N VAL A 208 -17.92 -11.63 -14.13
CA VAL A 208 -18.18 -12.20 -12.78
C VAL A 208 -19.21 -13.33 -12.81
N PRO A 209 -20.36 -13.24 -13.51
CA PRO A 209 -21.30 -14.36 -13.60
C PRO A 209 -20.71 -15.60 -14.31
N LYS A 210 -19.84 -15.38 -15.31
CA LYS A 210 -19.16 -16.47 -16.03
C LYS A 210 -18.08 -17.12 -15.16
N ILE A 211 -17.33 -16.32 -14.40
CA ILE A 211 -16.35 -16.80 -13.42
C ILE A 211 -17.07 -17.63 -12.35
N TYR A 212 -18.18 -17.13 -11.78
CA TYR A 212 -18.99 -17.88 -10.83
C TYR A 212 -19.41 -19.25 -11.40
N SER A 213 -19.93 -19.27 -12.64
CA SER A 213 -20.33 -20.53 -13.31
C SER A 213 -19.15 -21.49 -13.50
N LEU A 214 -18.00 -20.97 -13.93
CA LEU A 214 -16.77 -21.74 -14.10
C LEU A 214 -16.30 -22.33 -12.76
N LEU A 215 -16.20 -21.50 -11.72
CA LEU A 215 -15.78 -21.89 -10.37
C LEU A 215 -16.74 -22.92 -9.76
N LYS A 216 -18.05 -22.80 -10.01
CA LYS A 216 -19.07 -23.77 -9.56
C LYS A 216 -18.86 -25.16 -10.16
N TRP A 217 -18.33 -25.25 -11.38
CA TRP A 217 -18.02 -26.52 -12.04
C TRP A 217 -16.69 -27.14 -11.60
N MET A 218 -15.82 -26.37 -10.93
CA MET A 218 -14.53 -26.85 -10.47
C MET A 218 -14.66 -27.78 -9.28
N ARG A 219 -13.85 -28.84 -9.28
CA ARG A 219 -13.83 -29.87 -8.24
C ARG A 219 -12.73 -29.66 -7.19
N THR A 220 -11.71 -28.88 -7.52
CA THR A 220 -10.53 -28.67 -6.67
C THR A 220 -10.33 -27.18 -6.42
N GLY A 221 -9.92 -26.82 -5.20
CA GLY A 221 -9.65 -25.43 -4.84
C GLY A 221 -8.39 -24.89 -5.51
N GLU A 222 -7.46 -25.77 -5.87
CA GLU A 222 -6.21 -25.46 -6.55
C GLU A 222 -6.44 -24.93 -7.98
N ALA A 223 -7.41 -25.51 -8.70
CA ALA A 223 -7.80 -25.01 -10.02
C ALA A 223 -8.49 -23.65 -9.93
N ALA A 224 -9.36 -23.47 -8.93
CA ALA A 224 -10.02 -22.20 -8.66
C ALA A 224 -9.02 -21.10 -8.26
N PHE A 225 -8.00 -21.45 -7.46
CA PHE A 225 -6.88 -20.58 -7.12
C PHE A 225 -6.08 -20.17 -8.36
N ALA A 226 -5.76 -21.11 -9.25
CA ALA A 226 -5.07 -20.79 -10.50
C ALA A 226 -5.86 -19.79 -11.36
N VAL A 227 -7.18 -19.95 -11.44
CA VAL A 227 -8.06 -18.97 -12.13
C VAL A 227 -8.00 -17.59 -11.46
N ALA A 228 -8.03 -17.54 -10.13
CA ALA A 228 -7.92 -16.28 -9.40
C ALA A 228 -6.59 -15.57 -9.71
N VAL A 229 -5.47 -16.30 -9.72
CA VAL A 229 -4.15 -15.77 -10.06
C VAL A 229 -4.08 -15.29 -11.52
N VAL A 230 -4.62 -16.05 -12.47
CA VAL A 230 -4.65 -15.64 -13.90
C VAL A 230 -5.43 -14.35 -14.07
N ILE A 231 -6.58 -14.20 -13.41
CA ILE A 231 -7.38 -12.97 -13.47
C ILE A 231 -6.62 -11.81 -12.81
N ALA A 232 -5.95 -12.04 -11.67
CA ALA A 232 -5.13 -11.03 -11.01
C ALA A 232 -4.00 -10.51 -11.91
N ILE A 233 -3.27 -11.41 -12.57
CA ILE A 233 -2.19 -11.06 -13.50
C ILE A 233 -2.75 -10.32 -14.71
N LEU A 234 -3.89 -10.76 -15.27
CA LEU A 234 -4.54 -10.06 -16.38
C LEU A 234 -4.86 -8.61 -16.01
N PHE A 235 -5.46 -8.38 -14.84
CA PHE A 235 -5.76 -7.02 -14.38
C PHE A 235 -4.50 -6.22 -14.05
N ALA A 236 -3.46 -6.85 -13.50
CA ALA A 236 -2.18 -6.19 -13.27
C ALA A 236 -1.56 -5.71 -14.59
N VAL A 237 -1.57 -6.54 -15.64
CA VAL A 237 -1.11 -6.17 -16.99
C VAL A 237 -1.94 -5.00 -17.56
N LEU A 238 -3.27 -5.05 -17.43
CA LEU A 238 -4.14 -3.96 -17.89
C LEU A 238 -3.90 -2.66 -17.14
N ALA A 239 -3.62 -2.73 -15.84
CA ALA A 239 -3.28 -1.57 -15.02
C ALA A 239 -1.96 -0.95 -15.47
N GLU A 240 -0.90 -1.75 -15.62
CA GLU A 240 0.42 -1.29 -16.09
C GLU A 240 0.34 -0.66 -17.48
N TRP A 241 -0.40 -1.28 -18.41
CA TRP A 241 -0.65 -0.71 -19.74
C TRP A 241 -1.38 0.63 -19.71
N SER A 242 -2.16 0.86 -18.66
CA SER A 242 -2.89 2.12 -18.45
C SER A 242 -2.08 3.15 -17.66
N GLY A 243 -0.85 2.82 -17.23
CA GLY A 243 0.02 3.67 -16.40
C GLY A 243 -0.28 3.62 -14.90
N LEU A 244 -1.08 2.65 -14.45
CA LEU A 244 -1.34 2.39 -13.03
C LEU A 244 -0.42 1.24 -12.54
N PRO A 245 0.07 1.28 -11.30
CA PRO A 245 0.78 0.15 -10.71
C PRO A 245 -0.06 -1.14 -10.79
N GLY A 246 0.55 -2.24 -11.23
CA GLY A 246 -0.11 -3.54 -11.40
C GLY A 246 -0.78 -4.07 -10.13
N VAL A 247 -0.27 -3.64 -8.99
CA VAL A 247 -0.82 -3.89 -7.64
C VAL A 247 -2.27 -3.40 -7.48
N ILE A 248 -2.63 -2.28 -8.11
CA ILE A 248 -4.03 -1.77 -8.14
C ILE A 248 -4.90 -2.71 -8.98
N GLY A 249 -4.38 -3.21 -10.10
CA GLY A 249 -5.06 -4.21 -10.92
C GLY A 249 -5.35 -5.49 -10.15
N ALA A 250 -4.35 -6.05 -9.47
CA ALA A 250 -4.51 -7.24 -8.64
C ALA A 250 -5.54 -7.05 -7.51
N PHE A 251 -5.57 -5.88 -6.88
CA PHE A 251 -6.58 -5.53 -5.87
C PHE A 251 -8.00 -5.51 -6.46
N ILE A 252 -8.19 -4.88 -7.62
CA ILE A 252 -9.50 -4.85 -8.30
C ILE A 252 -9.94 -6.25 -8.72
N ALA A 253 -9.03 -7.06 -9.26
CA ALA A 253 -9.31 -8.46 -9.57
C ALA A 253 -9.79 -9.22 -8.33
N GLY A 254 -9.13 -9.03 -7.19
CA GLY A 254 -9.55 -9.64 -5.93
C GLY A 254 -10.97 -9.22 -5.53
N MET A 255 -11.32 -7.94 -5.61
CA MET A 255 -12.68 -7.48 -5.28
C MET A 255 -13.75 -8.11 -6.18
N LEU A 256 -13.48 -8.22 -7.48
CA LEU A 256 -14.40 -8.86 -8.43
C LEU A 256 -14.54 -10.36 -8.15
N LEU A 257 -13.43 -11.01 -7.80
CA LEU A 257 -13.39 -12.43 -7.46
C LEU A 257 -14.10 -12.72 -6.13
N ARG A 258 -14.07 -11.81 -5.15
CA ARG A 258 -14.87 -11.94 -3.93
C ARG A 258 -16.35 -12.11 -4.25
N GLU A 259 -16.89 -11.23 -5.09
CA GLU A 259 -18.30 -11.30 -5.50
C GLU A 259 -18.60 -12.58 -6.30
N ALA A 260 -17.66 -13.03 -7.14
CA ALA A 260 -17.80 -14.28 -7.90
C ALA A 260 -17.64 -15.56 -7.07
N GLY A 261 -16.97 -15.48 -5.92
CA GLY A 261 -16.60 -16.63 -5.11
C GLY A 261 -17.54 -16.91 -3.95
N THR A 262 -18.22 -15.87 -3.45
CA THR A 262 -19.10 -15.94 -2.28
C THR A 262 -20.17 -17.03 -2.47
N GLY A 263 -20.27 -17.95 -1.50
CA GLY A 263 -21.23 -19.07 -1.52
C GLY A 263 -20.78 -20.33 -2.27
N LEU A 264 -19.58 -20.35 -2.87
CA LEU A 264 -19.04 -21.55 -3.55
C LEU A 264 -18.25 -22.45 -2.59
N ARG A 265 -18.42 -23.77 -2.72
CA ARG A 265 -17.73 -24.77 -1.89
C ARG A 265 -16.20 -24.70 -1.98
N VAL A 266 -15.67 -24.39 -3.16
CA VAL A 266 -14.22 -24.32 -3.41
C VAL A 266 -13.59 -23.06 -2.83
N TRP A 267 -14.39 -22.06 -2.47
CA TRP A 267 -13.92 -20.70 -2.18
C TRP A 267 -13.08 -20.61 -0.90
N ALA A 268 -13.52 -21.27 0.18
CA ALA A 268 -12.76 -21.32 1.43
C ALA A 268 -11.34 -21.88 1.21
N ARG A 269 -11.20 -22.91 0.36
CA ARG A 269 -9.88 -23.45 0.02
C ARG A 269 -9.04 -22.49 -0.83
N VAL A 270 -9.65 -21.68 -1.70
CA VAL A 270 -8.92 -20.63 -2.44
C VAL A 270 -8.37 -19.59 -1.48
N GLU A 271 -9.19 -19.13 -0.52
CA GLU A 271 -8.77 -18.18 0.52
C GLU A 271 -7.64 -18.76 1.39
N ASP A 272 -7.73 -20.03 1.80
CA ASP A 272 -6.69 -20.70 2.59
C ASP A 272 -5.36 -20.82 1.82
N ILE A 273 -5.39 -21.27 0.56
CA ILE A 273 -4.19 -21.38 -0.28
C ILE A 273 -3.57 -20.01 -0.47
N LEU A 274 -4.39 -19.01 -0.82
CA LEU A 274 -3.91 -17.66 -1.06
C LEU A 274 -3.36 -17.03 0.23
N SER A 275 -4.02 -17.23 1.38
CA SER A 275 -3.50 -16.77 2.68
C SER A 275 -2.14 -17.40 2.99
N GLY A 276 -2.00 -18.72 2.81
CA GLY A 276 -0.75 -19.44 3.07
C GLY A 276 0.40 -18.98 2.17
N VAL A 277 0.17 -18.90 0.85
CA VAL A 277 1.17 -18.46 -0.13
C VAL A 277 1.53 -16.98 0.08
N THR A 278 0.54 -16.13 0.32
CA THR A 278 0.75 -14.69 0.42
C THR A 278 1.30 -14.28 1.78
N ILE A 279 0.59 -14.55 2.86
CA ILE A 279 0.92 -14.04 4.21
C ILE A 279 2.03 -14.90 4.85
N GLY A 280 2.00 -16.20 4.58
CA GLY A 280 3.00 -17.14 5.08
C GLY A 280 4.36 -16.95 4.43
N PHE A 281 4.42 -16.62 3.13
CA PHE A 281 5.65 -16.70 2.34
C PHE A 281 5.98 -15.43 1.55
N LEU A 282 5.15 -15.02 0.58
CA LEU A 282 5.55 -13.96 -0.37
C LEU A 282 5.55 -12.53 0.21
N ALA A 283 4.53 -12.16 0.99
CA ALA A 283 4.42 -10.81 1.56
C ALA A 283 5.57 -10.49 2.55
N PRO A 284 6.00 -11.41 3.43
CA PRO A 284 7.21 -11.20 4.24
C PRO A 284 8.46 -10.85 3.42
N ILE A 285 8.67 -11.49 2.27
CA ILE A 285 9.81 -11.21 1.37
C ILE A 285 9.72 -9.77 0.87
N PHE A 286 8.54 -9.34 0.43
CA PHE A 286 8.30 -7.97 0.00
C PHE A 286 8.63 -6.94 1.10
N PHE A 287 8.17 -7.13 2.33
CA PHE A 287 8.44 -6.18 3.41
C PHE A 287 9.91 -6.15 3.82
N VAL A 288 10.59 -7.29 3.84
CA VAL A 288 12.04 -7.34 4.06
C VAL A 288 12.78 -6.61 2.93
N PHE A 289 12.35 -6.76 1.67
CA PHE A 289 12.93 -6.05 0.54
C PHE A 289 12.82 -4.52 0.67
N ILE A 290 11.66 -4.01 1.12
CA ILE A 290 11.53 -2.58 1.45
C ILE A 290 12.61 -2.20 2.48
N GLY A 291 12.82 -3.03 3.50
CA GLY A 291 13.82 -2.83 4.56
C GLY A 291 15.25 -2.67 4.09
N PHE A 292 15.64 -3.36 3.00
CA PHE A 292 16.98 -3.24 2.43
C PHE A 292 17.28 -1.88 1.82
N SER A 293 16.25 -1.13 1.43
CA SER A 293 16.45 0.16 0.77
C SER A 293 16.88 1.26 1.74
N VAL A 294 16.91 0.97 3.05
CA VAL A 294 17.32 1.91 4.09
C VAL A 294 18.84 2.07 4.09
N ASP A 295 19.30 3.31 3.89
CA ASP A 295 20.70 3.70 4.05
C ASP A 295 20.82 4.86 5.06
N PHE A 296 21.67 4.68 6.06
CA PHE A 296 21.94 5.67 7.12
C PHE A 296 23.20 6.52 6.84
N SER A 297 24.03 6.13 5.87
CA SER A 297 25.38 6.67 5.69
C SER A 297 25.41 8.16 5.32
N THR A 298 24.39 8.62 4.60
CA THR A 298 24.32 9.99 4.03
C THR A 298 23.51 10.98 4.87
N ILE A 299 22.92 10.55 5.99
CA ILE A 299 21.92 11.35 6.72
C ILE A 299 22.54 12.20 7.82
N ALA A 300 23.71 11.79 8.34
CA ALA A 300 24.39 12.52 9.40
C ALA A 300 24.66 13.99 9.03
N ASP A 301 25.01 14.25 7.76
CA ASP A 301 25.32 15.59 7.25
C ASP A 301 24.07 16.43 6.92
N HIS A 302 22.89 15.80 6.84
CA HIS A 302 21.63 16.43 6.42
C HIS A 302 20.50 16.30 7.47
N LEU A 303 20.87 16.15 8.75
CA LEU A 303 19.94 15.93 9.85
C LEU A 303 18.82 16.99 9.96
N PRO A 304 19.06 18.29 9.72
CA PRO A 304 17.99 19.30 9.77
C PRO A 304 16.92 19.09 8.68
N LEU A 305 17.33 18.79 7.45
CA LEU A 305 16.40 18.52 6.35
C LEU A 305 15.62 17.23 6.62
N PHE A 306 16.30 16.18 7.06
CA PHE A 306 15.68 14.92 7.45
C PHE A 306 14.60 15.11 8.53
N GLY A 307 14.92 15.87 9.59
CA GLY A 307 13.97 16.17 10.66
C GLY A 307 12.76 16.96 10.15
N ALA A 308 12.99 17.98 9.33
CA ALA A 308 11.92 18.80 8.76
C ALA A 308 10.98 17.98 7.85
N VAL A 309 11.55 17.20 6.92
CA VAL A 309 10.81 16.33 6.00
C VAL A 309 10.00 15.29 6.78
N THR A 310 10.59 14.66 7.80
CA THR A 310 9.92 13.65 8.62
C THR A 310 8.75 14.23 9.41
N VAL A 311 8.97 15.36 10.10
CA VAL A 311 7.92 16.02 10.88
C VAL A 311 6.78 16.49 9.98
N VAL A 312 7.10 17.10 8.83
CA VAL A 312 6.10 17.58 7.89
C VAL A 312 5.34 16.43 7.22
N ALA A 313 6.00 15.34 6.85
CA ALA A 313 5.33 14.17 6.30
C ALA A 313 4.33 13.58 7.30
N ILE A 314 4.72 13.41 8.57
CA ILE A 314 3.84 12.85 9.59
C ILE A 314 2.70 13.81 9.93
N LEU A 315 3.01 15.06 10.30
CA LEU A 315 2.00 16.02 10.74
C LEU A 315 1.10 16.48 9.60
N GLY A 316 1.67 16.74 8.42
CA GLY A 316 0.91 17.16 7.24
C GLY A 316 -0.10 16.10 6.82
N LYS A 317 0.29 14.82 6.82
CA LYS A 317 -0.63 13.70 6.56
C LYS A 317 -1.65 13.51 7.67
N LEU A 318 -1.20 13.47 8.92
CA LEU A 318 -2.07 13.27 10.06
C LEU A 318 -3.17 14.34 10.10
N VAL A 319 -2.80 15.62 10.01
CA VAL A 319 -3.74 16.75 10.03
C VAL A 319 -4.58 16.80 8.75
N GLY A 320 -3.98 16.58 7.58
CA GLY A 320 -4.68 16.61 6.30
C GLY A 320 -5.72 15.51 6.15
N SER A 321 -5.57 14.40 6.87
CA SER A 321 -6.58 13.34 6.92
C SER A 321 -7.53 13.47 8.11
N TYR A 322 -7.06 13.97 9.26
CA TYR A 322 -7.88 14.20 10.46
C TYR A 322 -8.96 15.27 10.25
N LEU A 323 -8.59 16.42 9.66
CA LEU A 323 -9.51 17.55 9.49
C LEU A 323 -10.77 17.20 8.67
N PRO A 324 -10.67 16.67 7.43
CA PRO A 324 -11.86 16.31 6.66
C PRO A 324 -12.69 15.20 7.33
N ALA A 325 -12.04 14.25 8.01
CA ALA A 325 -12.73 13.22 8.80
C ALA A 325 -13.57 13.85 9.91
N ARG A 326 -12.98 14.77 10.68
CA ARG A 326 -13.66 15.44 11.79
C ARG A 326 -14.77 16.38 11.32
N MET A 327 -14.54 17.12 10.25
CA MET A 327 -15.54 18.00 9.62
C MET A 327 -16.72 17.24 9.04
N SER A 328 -16.53 15.97 8.68
CA SER A 328 -17.57 15.08 8.18
C SER A 328 -18.35 14.36 9.29
N GLY A 329 -18.11 14.72 10.56
CA GLY A 329 -18.89 14.26 11.71
C GLY A 329 -18.33 13.03 12.42
N LEU A 330 -17.19 12.47 11.99
CA LEU A 330 -16.55 11.36 12.71
C LEU A 330 -16.00 11.81 14.05
N SER A 331 -15.97 10.93 15.03
CA SER A 331 -15.45 11.21 16.39
C SER A 331 -13.97 11.60 16.39
N ASN A 332 -13.47 12.13 17.52
CA ASN A 332 -12.07 12.53 17.61
C ASN A 332 -11.13 11.31 17.48
N ASN A 333 -11.44 10.21 18.18
CA ASN A 333 -10.58 9.03 18.13
C ASN A 333 -10.66 8.34 16.76
N GLU A 334 -11.84 8.31 16.12
CA GLU A 334 -11.96 7.76 14.76
C GLU A 334 -11.20 8.59 13.73
N SER A 335 -11.32 9.92 13.80
CA SER A 335 -10.58 10.83 12.91
C SER A 335 -9.07 10.72 13.10
N MET A 336 -8.60 10.58 14.36
CA MET A 336 -7.19 10.37 14.67
C MET A 336 -6.70 8.99 14.22
N ALA A 337 -7.53 7.95 14.34
CA ALA A 337 -7.21 6.63 13.81
C ALA A 337 -7.04 6.67 12.28
N ILE A 338 -8.00 7.29 11.56
CA ILE A 338 -7.90 7.49 10.11
C ILE A 338 -6.61 8.23 9.76
N GLY A 339 -6.36 9.39 10.39
CA GLY A 339 -5.15 10.16 10.12
C GLY A 339 -3.86 9.39 10.42
N SER A 340 -3.84 8.61 11.50
CA SER A 340 -2.69 7.77 11.88
C SER A 340 -2.35 6.73 10.83
N MET A 341 -3.33 6.11 10.19
CA MET A 341 -3.06 5.14 9.12
C MET A 341 -2.64 5.79 7.80
N MET A 342 -3.05 7.03 7.57
CA MET A 342 -2.71 7.76 6.34
C MET A 342 -1.26 8.25 6.30
N ILE A 343 -0.54 8.28 7.43
CA ILE A 343 0.89 8.63 7.48
C ILE A 343 1.79 7.51 6.93
N GLY A 344 1.28 6.28 6.86
CA GLY A 344 2.03 5.11 6.44
C GLY A 344 2.52 5.22 4.99
N LYS A 345 3.76 4.82 4.78
CA LYS A 345 4.50 4.88 3.51
C LYS A 345 5.01 3.48 3.12
N GLY A 346 5.54 3.28 1.92
CA GLY A 346 5.78 1.91 1.45
C GLY A 346 6.41 1.83 0.07
N ALA A 347 6.33 0.67 -0.57
CA ALA A 347 7.11 0.38 -1.79
C ALA A 347 6.89 1.35 -2.95
N ILE A 348 5.68 1.90 -3.11
CA ILE A 348 5.42 2.90 -4.17
C ILE A 348 6.32 4.12 -4.01
N GLU A 349 6.67 4.51 -2.78
CA GLU A 349 7.63 5.60 -2.55
C GLU A 349 9.04 5.23 -3.00
N LEU A 350 9.48 3.99 -2.79
CA LEU A 350 10.76 3.50 -3.31
C LEU A 350 10.78 3.49 -4.84
N VAL A 351 9.65 3.15 -5.47
CA VAL A 351 9.50 3.23 -6.93
C VAL A 351 9.60 4.68 -7.39
N PHE A 352 8.90 5.61 -6.74
CA PHE A 352 8.99 7.03 -7.08
C PHE A 352 10.39 7.60 -6.86
N ALA A 353 11.05 7.24 -5.77
CA ALA A 353 12.40 7.67 -5.46
C ALA A 353 13.42 7.12 -6.48
N ARG A 354 13.27 5.87 -6.92
CA ARG A 354 14.09 5.30 -8.00
C ARG A 354 13.81 5.96 -9.33
N LEU A 355 12.55 6.12 -9.71
CA LEU A 355 12.17 6.83 -10.94
C LEU A 355 12.76 8.24 -10.97
N ALA A 356 12.79 8.94 -9.85
CA ALA A 356 13.39 10.26 -9.76
C ALA A 356 14.91 10.28 -9.98
N VAL A 357 15.62 9.26 -9.48
CA VAL A 357 17.05 9.11 -9.78
C VAL A 357 17.27 8.73 -11.25
N GLU A 358 16.50 7.79 -11.79
CA GLU A 358 16.64 7.28 -13.17
C GLU A 358 16.30 8.32 -14.24
N SER A 359 15.28 9.15 -13.98
CA SER A 359 14.90 10.26 -14.87
C SER A 359 15.77 11.51 -14.70
N GLY A 360 16.79 11.46 -13.82
CA GLY A 360 17.67 12.59 -13.54
C GLY A 360 16.98 13.74 -12.81
N LEU A 361 15.80 13.52 -12.22
CA LEU A 361 15.11 14.50 -11.38
C LEU A 361 15.87 14.78 -10.08
N ILE A 362 16.52 13.75 -9.53
CA ILE A 362 17.49 13.89 -8.44
C ILE A 362 18.87 13.79 -9.06
N ALA A 363 19.63 14.87 -9.00
CA ALA A 363 21.01 14.88 -9.49
C ALA A 363 21.90 13.95 -8.64
N GLN A 364 23.01 13.45 -9.20
CA GLN A 364 23.88 12.48 -8.52
C GLN A 364 24.44 13.01 -7.19
N ASP A 365 24.63 14.32 -7.07
CA ASP A 365 25.05 15.02 -5.84
C ASP A 365 23.92 15.16 -4.81
N GLN A 366 22.67 14.86 -5.18
CA GLN A 366 21.48 14.91 -4.33
C GLN A 366 20.97 13.52 -3.90
N LEU A 367 21.78 12.47 -4.07
CA LEU A 367 21.41 11.10 -3.69
C LEU A 367 21.03 10.95 -2.20
N TYR A 368 21.51 11.85 -1.34
CA TYR A 368 21.12 11.91 0.07
C TYR A 368 19.60 12.10 0.26
N LEU A 369 18.90 12.73 -0.69
CA LEU A 369 17.43 12.89 -0.64
C LEU A 369 16.73 11.54 -0.73
N PHE A 370 17.27 10.59 -1.49
CA PHE A 370 16.74 9.23 -1.55
C PHE A 370 16.77 8.61 -0.14
N SER A 371 17.93 8.61 0.51
CA SER A 371 18.09 8.05 1.86
C SER A 371 17.18 8.74 2.89
N ILE A 372 17.04 10.07 2.83
CA ILE A 372 16.14 10.83 3.70
C ILE A 372 14.69 10.39 3.52
N LEU A 373 14.22 10.29 2.28
CA LEU A 373 12.84 9.90 1.97
C LEU A 373 12.57 8.46 2.40
N VAL A 374 13.49 7.54 2.11
CA VAL A 374 13.37 6.16 2.57
C VAL A 374 13.29 6.10 4.10
N LEU A 375 14.20 6.74 4.84
CA LEU A 375 14.13 6.70 6.31
C LEU A 375 12.88 7.33 6.88
N MET A 376 12.44 8.44 6.31
CA MET A 376 11.18 9.08 6.68
C MET A 376 10.00 8.13 6.46
N ALA A 377 9.97 7.42 5.32
CA ALA A 377 8.97 6.40 5.01
C ALA A 377 8.95 5.29 6.06
N PHE A 378 10.12 4.81 6.46
CA PHE A 378 10.25 3.79 7.49
C PHE A 378 9.71 4.24 8.84
N ILE A 379 10.07 5.44 9.28
CA ILE A 379 9.62 5.98 10.56
C ILE A 379 8.10 6.14 10.56
N SER A 380 7.53 6.75 9.51
CA SER A 380 6.08 6.97 9.45
C SER A 380 5.31 5.64 9.38
N THR A 381 5.85 4.63 8.69
CA THR A 381 5.25 3.30 8.59
C THR A 381 5.28 2.51 9.87
N ILE A 382 6.36 2.60 10.66
CA ILE A 382 6.40 1.98 11.99
C ILE A 382 5.47 2.72 12.95
N LEU A 383 5.37 4.04 12.82
CA LEU A 383 4.53 4.88 13.68
C LEU A 383 3.02 4.70 13.41
N ALA A 384 2.63 4.50 12.15
CA ALA A 384 1.23 4.35 11.73
C ALA A 384 0.43 3.30 12.53
N PRO A 385 0.85 2.02 12.63
CA PRO A 385 0.14 1.02 13.41
C PRO A 385 0.14 1.33 14.91
N VAL A 386 1.22 1.91 15.45
CA VAL A 386 1.32 2.25 16.87
C VAL A 386 0.28 3.31 17.23
N MET A 387 0.23 4.41 16.47
CA MET A 387 -0.74 5.47 16.69
C MET A 387 -2.16 5.00 16.43
N PHE A 388 -2.40 4.28 15.32
CA PHE A 388 -3.71 3.75 14.99
C PHE A 388 -4.26 2.88 16.10
N ARG A 389 -3.46 1.94 16.65
CA ARG A 389 -3.88 1.07 17.75
C ARG A 389 -4.38 1.87 18.96
N VAL A 390 -3.64 2.91 19.34
CA VAL A 390 -3.97 3.74 20.51
C VAL A 390 -5.30 4.46 20.30
N PHE A 391 -5.48 5.14 19.17
CA PHE A 391 -6.70 5.91 18.92
C PHE A 391 -7.89 5.01 18.61
N TYR A 392 -7.71 3.96 17.83
CA TYR A 392 -8.77 3.00 17.51
C TYR A 392 -9.31 2.33 18.78
N ASN A 393 -8.43 1.82 19.66
CA ASN A 393 -8.84 1.19 20.91
C ASN A 393 -9.55 2.18 21.86
N ARG A 394 -9.07 3.42 21.95
CA ARG A 394 -9.77 4.47 22.71
C ARG A 394 -11.15 4.77 22.14
N GLY A 395 -11.28 4.83 20.81
CA GLY A 395 -12.55 5.01 20.13
C GLY A 395 -13.52 3.86 20.39
N VAL A 396 -13.03 2.62 20.40
CA VAL A 396 -13.81 1.44 20.74
C VAL A 396 -14.26 1.47 22.20
N ILE A 397 -13.35 1.74 23.14
CA ILE A 397 -13.66 1.76 24.59
C ILE A 397 -14.66 2.88 24.93
N SER A 398 -14.56 4.03 24.26
CA SER A 398 -15.47 5.16 24.47
C SER A 398 -16.82 5.01 23.76
N GLY A 399 -17.02 3.95 22.95
CA GLY A 399 -18.22 3.75 22.15
C GLY A 399 -18.30 4.66 20.90
N GLU A 400 -17.23 5.39 20.58
CA GLU A 400 -17.12 6.22 19.39
C GLU A 400 -16.96 5.40 18.10
N ILE A 401 -16.31 4.23 18.19
CA ILE A 401 -16.12 3.30 17.08
C ILE A 401 -16.83 1.98 17.42
N PRO A 402 -17.73 1.47 16.58
CA PRO A 402 -18.36 0.18 16.80
C PRO A 402 -17.31 -0.94 16.85
N GLN A 403 -17.42 -1.85 17.81
CA GLN A 403 -16.61 -3.07 17.78
C GLN A 403 -16.93 -3.87 16.52
N VAL A 404 -15.88 -4.38 15.88
CA VAL A 404 -16.01 -5.37 14.81
C VAL A 404 -16.36 -6.70 15.49
N THR A 405 -17.63 -6.90 15.85
CA THR A 405 -18.11 -8.23 16.21
C THR A 405 -18.27 -9.03 14.91
N GLY A 406 -17.78 -10.26 14.89
CA GLY A 406 -17.90 -11.17 13.73
C GLY A 406 -19.34 -11.40 13.26
N GLU A 407 -20.33 -10.98 14.04
CA GLU A 407 -21.77 -11.06 13.76
C GLU A 407 -22.31 -9.98 12.81
N ALA A 408 -21.57 -8.90 12.53
CA ALA A 408 -22.02 -7.87 11.58
C ALA A 408 -22.11 -8.39 10.11
N SER A 409 -21.54 -9.57 9.84
CA SER A 409 -21.74 -10.31 8.57
C SER A 409 -23.15 -10.88 8.45
N GLU A 410 -23.80 -11.28 9.54
CA GLU A 410 -25.11 -11.95 9.51
C GLU A 410 -26.27 -10.95 9.38
N ILE A 411 -26.13 -9.74 9.91
CA ILE A 411 -27.19 -8.71 9.84
C ILE A 411 -27.33 -8.14 8.41
N ALA A 412 -26.25 -8.12 7.63
CA ALA A 412 -26.32 -7.70 6.22
C ALA A 412 -26.94 -8.79 5.31
N GLU A 413 -26.77 -10.08 5.66
CA GLU A 413 -27.39 -11.19 4.92
C GLU A 413 -28.89 -11.35 5.24
N HIS A 414 -29.31 -11.12 6.49
CA HIS A 414 -30.72 -11.27 6.90
C HIS A 414 -31.66 -10.18 6.36
N VAL A 415 -31.14 -9.01 5.97
CA VAL A 415 -31.96 -7.94 5.37
C VAL A 415 -32.18 -8.16 3.87
N ASP A 416 -31.28 -8.87 3.18
CA ASP A 416 -31.39 -9.17 1.74
C ASP A 416 -32.24 -10.43 1.47
N SER A 417 -32.24 -11.41 2.39
CA SER A 417 -33.08 -12.62 2.27
C SER A 417 -34.57 -12.38 2.52
N SER A 418 -34.96 -11.31 3.21
CA SER A 418 -36.37 -10.98 3.48
C SER A 418 -37.06 -10.23 2.35
N GLN A 419 -36.33 -9.83 1.28
CA GLN A 419 -36.91 -9.18 0.10
C GLN A 419 -37.18 -10.14 -1.07
N TYR A 420 -36.86 -11.43 -0.91
CA TYR A 420 -37.08 -12.48 -1.91
C TYR A 420 -37.84 -13.71 -1.38
N ALA A 421 -38.62 -13.54 -0.32
CA ALA A 421 -39.55 -14.57 0.18
C ALA A 421 -40.97 -14.34 -0.35
#